data_AF-A0A3M1EVL6-F1
#
_entry.id   AF-A0A3M1EVL6-F1
#
_cell.length_a   1.000
_cell.length_b   1.000
_cell.length_c   1.000
_cell.angle_alpha   90.00
_cell.angle_beta   90.00
_cell.angle_gamma   90.00
#
_symmetry.space_group_name_H-M   'P 1'
#
loop_
_entity.id
_entity.type
_entity.pdbx_description
1 polymer ?
#
loop_
_entity_poly.entity_id
_entity_poly.type
_entity_poly.pdbx_seq_one_letter_code
_entity_poly.pdbx_strand_id
1 'polypeptide(L)'
;MAFNHQTYNDTYLENARAGKDPINDAAQKYGVRIEPAEVAAGETYWKVIGVHHLLPMENWSNHHVYLEVLDENGNRVRNPIAWVGWTWENRRPEEPANPVPIDKPDFEPGGNIAINKEQVVSVWVAGLAANATDKSDRVTGIRTTHPDEPLEDGTLHNTWGHHSFYVVFQKTVKPAEAEHAQSVIHGQLTNGEGRTIQLWRQDTLVAAQTLDATTLFRFENLRAGTYTLKVKGTSVRRTGLQVDGQNSLQVNLAMPAAQESVIHGVVKHGLGHTILLGKGNVVVDRQTIPPNGRFRFKNLPAGVYDVAVWNTNARASNIEVDGKSKRHVTLDASETPPATGKTLSHYVLFGPPKAHGRRLNLFAALDYLLHFSLTAGFSVETAKQAQRVTIIGEGVSAADIQSIRDSGAQVEHLTGDSADIEATLSRRIQEGRSFGG
;
A
#
# COMPACT_ATOMS: atom_id res chain seq x y z
N MET A 1 -17.71 -25.27 28.95
CA MET A 1 -17.81 -26.72 28.66
C MET A 1 -16.46 -27.34 28.96
N ALA A 2 -16.43 -28.59 29.46
CA ALA A 2 -15.16 -29.29 29.70
C ALA A 2 -14.43 -29.57 28.38
N PHE A 3 -13.10 -29.68 28.44
CA PHE A 3 -12.28 -29.98 27.26
C PHE A 3 -12.70 -31.30 26.62
N ASN A 4 -13.19 -31.24 25.37
CA ASN A 4 -13.55 -32.43 24.58
C ASN A 4 -12.65 -32.52 23.34
N HIS A 5 -11.53 -33.23 23.50
CA HIS A 5 -10.53 -33.39 22.44
C HIS A 5 -11.09 -34.05 21.16
N GLN A 6 -12.11 -34.91 21.27
CA GLN A 6 -12.72 -35.58 20.10
C GLN A 6 -13.46 -34.58 19.21
N THR A 7 -14.18 -33.62 19.79
CA THR A 7 -14.84 -32.54 19.02
C THR A 7 -13.83 -31.68 18.26
N TYR A 8 -12.67 -31.40 18.86
CA TYR A 8 -11.59 -30.71 18.17
C TYR A 8 -11.01 -31.58 17.03
N ASN A 9 -10.79 -32.88 17.27
CA ASN A 9 -10.33 -33.81 16.23
C ASN A 9 -11.29 -33.82 15.03
N ASP A 10 -12.59 -33.94 15.25
CA ASP A 10 -13.60 -33.93 14.19
C ASP A 10 -13.54 -32.64 13.37
N THR A 11 -13.50 -31.49 14.07
CA THR A 11 -13.40 -30.17 13.44
C THR A 11 -12.14 -30.05 12.57
N TYR A 12 -10.99 -30.50 13.08
CA TYR A 12 -9.72 -30.44 12.36
C TYR A 12 -9.68 -31.40 11.18
N LEU A 13 -10.23 -32.61 11.33
CA LEU A 13 -10.34 -33.59 10.25
C LEU A 13 -11.27 -33.11 9.14
N GLU A 14 -12.41 -32.52 9.47
CA GLU A 14 -13.32 -31.92 8.49
C GLU A 14 -12.62 -30.81 7.69
N ASN A 15 -11.91 -29.92 8.38
CA ASN A 15 -11.14 -28.86 7.73
C ASN A 15 -10.01 -29.41 6.85
N ALA A 16 -9.27 -30.42 7.32
CA ALA A 16 -8.20 -31.06 6.57
C ALA A 16 -8.73 -31.81 5.33
N ARG A 17 -9.84 -32.53 5.45
CA ARG A 17 -10.52 -33.23 4.33
C ARG A 17 -11.04 -32.25 3.28
N ALA A 18 -11.43 -31.04 3.69
CA ALA A 18 -11.79 -29.95 2.78
C ALA A 18 -10.58 -29.29 2.08
N GLY A 19 -9.35 -29.78 2.32
CA GLY A 19 -8.14 -29.26 1.68
C GLY A 19 -7.70 -27.88 2.18
N LYS A 20 -8.18 -27.45 3.35
CA LYS A 20 -7.88 -26.13 3.92
C LYS A 20 -6.57 -26.15 4.72
N ASP A 21 -6.07 -24.95 5.00
CA ASP A 21 -4.94 -24.75 5.90
C ASP A 21 -5.28 -25.20 7.32
N PRO A 22 -4.28 -25.66 8.11
CA PRO A 22 -4.49 -26.07 9.49
C PRO A 22 -5.15 -24.99 10.34
N ILE A 23 -6.07 -25.38 11.21
CA ILE A 23 -6.69 -24.44 12.15
C ILE A 23 -5.69 -24.18 13.28
N ASN A 24 -5.31 -22.93 13.50
CA ASN A 24 -4.45 -22.53 14.61
C ASN A 24 -5.02 -21.28 15.28
N ASP A 25 -5.91 -21.48 16.25
CA ASP A 25 -6.48 -20.36 17.02
C ASP A 25 -5.45 -19.73 17.96
N ALA A 26 -4.35 -20.43 18.24
CA ALA A 26 -3.30 -19.97 19.12
C ALA A 26 -2.30 -19.01 18.45
N ALA A 27 -2.41 -18.82 17.12
CA ALA A 27 -1.44 -18.08 16.33
C ALA A 27 -1.33 -16.61 16.70
N GLN A 28 -2.45 -15.87 16.67
CA GLN A 28 -2.42 -14.41 16.81
C GLN A 28 -2.19 -13.97 18.25
N LYS A 29 -2.93 -14.57 19.19
CA LYS A 29 -2.93 -14.13 20.60
C LYS A 29 -1.76 -14.69 21.40
N TYR A 30 -1.38 -15.94 21.15
CA TYR A 30 -0.34 -16.62 21.93
C TYR A 30 0.98 -16.78 21.16
N GLY A 31 0.99 -16.48 19.85
CA GLY A 31 2.20 -16.50 19.04
C GLY A 31 2.66 -17.91 18.65
N VAL A 32 1.78 -18.91 18.74
CA VAL A 32 2.10 -20.31 18.38
C VAL A 32 2.16 -20.43 16.86
N ARG A 33 3.25 -20.98 16.33
CA ARG A 33 3.51 -21.09 14.89
C ARG A 33 3.54 -22.54 14.46
N ILE A 34 3.15 -22.78 13.22
CA ILE A 34 3.35 -24.05 12.53
C ILE A 34 4.44 -23.83 11.49
N GLU A 35 5.52 -24.57 11.60
CA GLU A 35 6.62 -24.63 10.64
C GLU A 35 6.41 -25.86 9.75
N PRO A 36 6.08 -25.68 8.46
CA PRO A 36 5.82 -26.80 7.56
C PRO A 36 7.08 -27.66 7.34
N ALA A 37 6.90 -28.96 7.25
CA ALA A 37 7.96 -29.89 6.86
C ALA A 37 8.41 -29.68 5.40
N GLU A 38 9.71 -29.84 5.16
CA GLU A 38 10.26 -29.91 3.81
C GLU A 38 10.04 -31.31 3.21
N VAL A 39 8.97 -31.44 2.43
CA VAL A 39 8.45 -32.72 1.90
C VAL A 39 8.20 -32.60 0.40
N ALA A 40 8.68 -33.57 -0.37
CA ALA A 40 8.44 -33.58 -1.81
C ALA A 40 6.99 -34.02 -2.12
N ALA A 41 6.46 -33.62 -3.27
CA ALA A 41 5.18 -34.12 -3.75
C ALA A 41 5.15 -35.65 -3.79
N GLY A 42 4.07 -36.26 -3.28
CA GLY A 42 3.90 -37.70 -3.20
C GLY A 42 4.56 -38.37 -1.99
N GLU A 43 5.38 -37.66 -1.22
CA GLU A 43 5.96 -38.20 0.01
C GLU A 43 4.96 -38.13 1.18
N THR A 44 5.00 -39.15 2.04
CA THR A 44 4.25 -39.18 3.30
C THR A 44 4.98 -38.38 4.37
N TYR A 45 4.23 -37.63 5.17
CA TYR A 45 4.72 -36.88 6.32
C TYR A 45 3.63 -36.69 7.37
N TRP A 46 4.02 -36.24 8.56
CA TRP A 46 3.09 -35.88 9.63
C TRP A 46 2.74 -34.39 9.53
N LYS A 47 1.51 -34.10 9.10
CA LYS A 47 1.00 -32.73 8.94
C LYS A 47 0.31 -32.28 10.23
N VAL A 48 0.53 -31.06 10.69
CA VAL A 48 -0.32 -30.46 11.72
C VAL A 48 -1.65 -30.09 11.08
N ILE A 49 -2.76 -30.55 11.65
CA ILE A 49 -4.12 -30.21 11.16
C ILE A 49 -4.86 -29.25 12.10
N GLY A 50 -4.42 -29.16 13.35
CA GLY A 50 -5.04 -28.30 14.35
C GLY A 50 -4.12 -27.95 15.53
N VAL A 51 -4.23 -26.72 16.00
CA VAL A 51 -3.65 -26.20 17.24
C VAL A 51 -4.70 -25.38 17.97
N HIS A 52 -4.93 -25.73 19.24
CA HIS A 52 -5.85 -25.04 20.14
C HIS A 52 -5.10 -24.50 21.36
N HIS A 53 -5.36 -23.28 21.78
CA HIS A 53 -5.10 -22.85 23.16
C HIS A 53 -6.33 -23.15 24.03
N LEU A 54 -6.17 -23.96 25.07
CA LEU A 54 -7.29 -24.35 25.92
C LEU A 54 -7.85 -23.14 26.67
N LEU A 55 -9.15 -22.94 26.56
CA LEU A 55 -9.89 -21.92 27.30
C LEU A 55 -9.81 -22.18 28.82
N PRO A 56 -10.07 -21.18 29.69
CA PRO A 56 -9.99 -21.36 31.14
C PRO A 56 -10.84 -22.55 31.65
N MET A 57 -12.05 -22.73 31.11
CA MET A 57 -12.98 -23.82 31.46
C MET A 57 -12.54 -25.20 30.94
N GLU A 58 -11.62 -25.24 30.00
CA GLU A 58 -11.04 -26.46 29.44
C GLU A 58 -9.74 -26.82 30.16
N ASN A 59 -8.94 -25.82 30.52
CA ASN A 59 -7.60 -25.99 31.06
C ASN A 59 -7.57 -26.43 32.53
N TRP A 60 -8.45 -25.89 33.39
CA TRP A 60 -8.45 -26.22 34.83
C TRP A 60 -7.09 -26.07 35.53
N SER A 61 -6.39 -24.95 35.26
CA SER A 61 -5.09 -24.64 35.86
C SER A 61 -3.95 -25.60 35.50
N ASN A 62 -4.07 -26.31 34.37
CA ASN A 62 -2.98 -27.11 33.81
C ASN A 62 -1.98 -26.26 33.01
N HIS A 63 -0.85 -26.88 32.66
CA HIS A 63 0.26 -26.28 31.92
C HIS A 63 0.88 -27.30 30.95
N HIS A 64 0.06 -27.93 30.12
CA HIS A 64 0.45 -29.02 29.24
C HIS A 64 0.35 -28.68 27.75
N VAL A 65 1.18 -29.34 26.94
CA VAL A 65 0.84 -29.60 25.54
C VAL A 65 0.18 -30.97 25.47
N TYR A 66 -1.12 -31.02 25.21
CA TYR A 66 -1.85 -32.24 24.89
C TYR A 66 -1.67 -32.58 23.41
N LEU A 67 -1.56 -33.87 23.10
CA LEU A 67 -1.11 -34.35 21.80
C LEU A 67 -2.05 -35.40 21.25
N GLU A 68 -2.26 -35.35 19.95
CA GLU A 68 -2.96 -36.36 19.19
C GLU A 68 -2.22 -36.64 17.87
N VAL A 69 -2.12 -37.91 17.50
CA VAL A 69 -1.50 -38.34 16.25
C VAL A 69 -2.40 -39.34 15.55
N LEU A 70 -2.88 -38.93 14.38
CA LEU A 70 -3.90 -39.63 13.60
C LEU A 70 -3.28 -40.24 12.34
N ASP A 71 -3.81 -41.38 11.90
CA ASP A 71 -3.49 -42.00 10.61
C ASP A 71 -4.15 -41.24 9.44
N GLU A 72 -3.93 -41.73 8.22
CA GLU A 72 -4.48 -41.15 6.99
C GLU A 72 -6.03 -41.11 6.98
N ASN A 73 -6.69 -41.98 7.75
CA ASN A 73 -8.14 -42.07 7.85
C ASN A 73 -8.71 -41.20 8.99
N GLY A 74 -7.85 -40.69 9.88
CA GLY A 74 -8.23 -39.88 11.03
C GLY A 74 -8.37 -40.68 12.33
N ASN A 75 -7.89 -41.93 12.39
CA ASN A 75 -7.90 -42.73 13.61
C ASN A 75 -6.59 -42.54 14.40
N ARG A 76 -6.64 -42.54 15.74
CA ARG A 76 -5.42 -42.51 16.57
C ARG A 76 -4.50 -43.69 16.21
N VAL A 77 -3.22 -43.38 16.02
CA VAL A 77 -2.19 -44.37 15.68
C VAL A 77 -1.86 -45.22 16.92
N ARG A 78 -2.17 -46.52 16.88
CA ARG A 78 -2.02 -47.42 18.04
C ARG A 78 -1.02 -48.57 17.85
N ASN A 79 -0.73 -49.01 16.62
CA ASN A 79 0.17 -50.13 16.40
C ASN A 79 0.92 -50.05 15.06
N PRO A 80 2.25 -49.82 15.08
CA PRO A 80 3.02 -49.33 16.25
C PRO A 80 2.48 -47.98 16.74
N ILE A 81 2.67 -47.67 18.03
CA ILE A 81 2.31 -46.36 18.60
C ILE A 81 3.16 -45.25 17.99
N ALA A 82 2.57 -44.08 17.80
CA ALA A 82 3.30 -42.87 17.42
C ALA A 82 4.06 -42.28 18.61
N TRP A 83 5.15 -41.58 18.31
CA TRP A 83 5.98 -40.86 19.28
C TRP A 83 6.11 -39.40 18.89
N VAL A 84 5.94 -38.49 19.84
CA VAL A 84 6.10 -37.05 19.66
C VAL A 84 7.41 -36.59 20.30
N GLY A 85 8.31 -36.04 19.49
CA GLY A 85 9.51 -35.36 19.95
C GLY A 85 9.17 -33.94 20.41
N TRP A 86 9.96 -33.43 21.35
CA TRP A 86 9.81 -32.07 21.84
C TRP A 86 11.14 -31.48 22.31
N THR A 87 11.18 -30.16 22.42
CA THR A 87 12.30 -29.38 22.97
C THR A 87 11.78 -28.02 23.43
N TRP A 88 12.63 -27.21 24.05
CA TRP A 88 12.34 -25.79 24.29
C TRP A 88 13.50 -24.91 23.84
N GLU A 89 13.22 -23.62 23.65
CA GLU A 89 14.23 -22.60 23.35
C GLU A 89 15.30 -22.56 24.45
N ASN A 90 16.56 -22.48 24.05
CA ASN A 90 17.72 -22.47 24.93
C ASN A 90 17.90 -23.73 25.80
N ARG A 91 17.24 -24.85 25.46
CA ARG A 91 17.51 -26.16 26.08
C ARG A 91 18.98 -26.52 25.91
N ARG A 92 19.63 -26.88 27.02
CA ARG A 92 21.01 -27.37 27.02
C ARG A 92 21.07 -28.84 26.63
N PRO A 93 22.14 -29.32 25.98
CA PRO A 93 22.24 -30.70 25.50
C PRO A 93 22.02 -31.76 26.59
N GLU A 94 22.41 -31.49 27.83
CA GLU A 94 22.29 -32.39 28.98
C GLU A 94 20.87 -32.46 29.58
N GLU A 95 20.00 -31.49 29.28
CA GLU A 95 18.64 -31.46 29.79
C GLU A 95 17.76 -32.41 28.96
N PRO A 96 17.16 -33.46 29.56
CA PRO A 96 16.44 -34.46 28.78
C PRO A 96 15.13 -33.89 28.21
N ALA A 97 14.87 -34.18 26.93
CA ALA A 97 13.60 -33.95 26.25
C ALA A 97 13.21 -35.23 25.49
N ASN A 98 12.94 -36.28 26.26
CA ASN A 98 12.65 -37.61 25.70
C ASN A 98 11.30 -37.57 24.95
N PRO A 99 11.21 -38.14 23.74
CA PRO A 99 9.94 -38.27 23.03
C PRO A 99 8.88 -38.99 23.85
N VAL A 100 7.64 -38.56 23.73
CA VAL A 100 6.50 -39.10 24.48
C VAL A 100 5.68 -40.05 23.58
N PRO A 101 5.27 -41.22 24.08
CA PRO A 101 4.38 -42.11 23.34
C PRO A 101 2.95 -41.56 23.30
N ILE A 102 2.22 -41.88 22.24
CA ILE A 102 0.79 -41.58 22.08
C ILE A 102 -0.02 -42.84 22.45
N ASP A 103 0.04 -43.24 23.72
CA ASP A 103 -0.45 -44.53 24.21
C ASP A 103 -1.68 -44.43 25.12
N LYS A 104 -2.15 -43.21 25.41
CA LYS A 104 -3.29 -42.99 26.31
C LYS A 104 -4.63 -43.55 25.77
N PRO A 105 -5.59 -43.86 26.67
CA PRO A 105 -6.94 -44.29 26.29
C PRO A 105 -7.70 -43.27 25.44
N ASP A 106 -8.71 -43.71 24.68
CA ASP A 106 -9.47 -42.85 23.74
C ASP A 106 -10.33 -41.76 24.43
N PHE A 107 -10.55 -41.85 25.74
CA PHE A 107 -11.32 -40.84 26.49
C PHE A 107 -10.50 -39.62 26.90
N GLU A 108 -9.20 -39.60 26.64
CA GLU A 108 -8.32 -38.45 26.85
C GLU A 108 -7.36 -38.25 25.64
N PRO A 109 -6.71 -37.08 25.49
CA PRO A 109 -5.67 -36.89 24.47
C PRO A 109 -4.59 -37.97 24.52
N GLY A 110 -4.07 -38.36 23.36
CA GLY A 110 -3.19 -39.52 23.22
C GLY A 110 -1.85 -39.39 23.94
N GLY A 111 -1.37 -38.17 24.19
CA GLY A 111 -0.18 -37.90 25.01
C GLY A 111 -0.22 -36.50 25.60
N ASN A 112 0.69 -36.20 26.53
CA ASN A 112 0.91 -34.84 27.00
C ASN A 112 2.36 -34.58 27.44
N ILE A 113 2.78 -33.32 27.35
CA ILE A 113 4.07 -32.81 27.82
C ILE A 113 3.79 -31.73 28.86
N ALA A 114 4.45 -31.76 30.01
CA ALA A 114 4.40 -30.65 30.97
C ALA A 114 5.31 -29.50 30.52
N ILE A 115 4.79 -28.28 30.54
CA ILE A 115 5.52 -27.07 30.18
C ILE A 115 6.00 -26.41 31.46
N ASN A 116 7.30 -26.42 31.73
CA ASN A 116 7.82 -25.69 32.87
C ASN A 116 7.71 -24.19 32.64
N LYS A 117 7.66 -23.46 33.75
CA LYS A 117 7.71 -22.00 33.78
C LYS A 117 8.89 -21.50 32.93
N GLU A 118 8.65 -20.49 32.09
CA GLU A 118 9.61 -19.88 31.14
C GLU A 118 9.99 -20.73 29.91
N GLN A 119 9.58 -22.00 29.81
CA GLN A 119 9.83 -22.76 28.59
C GLN A 119 9.01 -22.24 27.42
N VAL A 120 9.69 -22.08 26.28
CA VAL A 120 9.07 -21.89 24.96
C VAL A 120 9.26 -23.20 24.19
N VAL A 121 8.24 -24.03 24.22
CA VAL A 121 8.24 -25.43 23.75
C VAL A 121 7.98 -25.51 22.24
N SER A 122 8.60 -26.50 21.62
CA SER A 122 8.32 -26.97 20.26
C SER A 122 8.04 -28.47 20.24
N VAL A 123 7.08 -28.92 19.44
CA VAL A 123 6.69 -30.33 19.29
C VAL A 123 6.61 -30.77 17.82
N TRP A 124 6.92 -32.03 17.55
CA TRP A 124 6.83 -32.68 16.22
C TRP A 124 6.63 -34.19 16.37
N VAL A 125 6.06 -34.88 15.38
CA VAL A 125 6.02 -36.34 15.39
C VAL A 125 7.40 -36.88 15.03
N ALA A 126 8.00 -37.66 15.93
CA ALA A 126 9.27 -38.35 15.67
C ALA A 126 9.06 -39.52 14.69
N GLY A 127 7.95 -40.24 14.84
CA GLY A 127 7.55 -41.34 13.96
C GLY A 127 6.95 -42.49 14.76
N LEU A 128 7.04 -43.70 14.22
CA LEU A 128 6.50 -44.93 14.84
C LEU A 128 7.47 -45.64 15.79
N ALA A 129 8.56 -44.96 16.17
CA ALA A 129 9.52 -45.37 17.19
C ALA A 129 10.08 -44.12 17.88
N ALA A 130 10.51 -44.25 19.14
CA ALA A 130 11.01 -43.10 19.93
C ALA A 130 12.21 -42.39 19.28
N ASN A 131 13.06 -43.11 18.56
CA ASN A 131 14.24 -42.57 17.87
C ASN A 131 14.03 -42.33 16.37
N ALA A 132 12.78 -42.42 15.88
CA ALA A 132 12.47 -42.14 14.49
C ALA A 132 12.71 -40.66 14.14
N THR A 133 12.93 -40.41 12.86
CA THR A 133 13.18 -39.07 12.30
C THR A 133 12.29 -38.84 11.09
N ASP A 134 11.01 -39.21 11.21
CA ASP A 134 10.02 -38.99 10.16
C ASP A 134 9.89 -37.49 9.84
N LYS A 135 9.54 -37.18 8.59
CA LYS A 135 9.22 -35.80 8.22
C LYS A 135 7.93 -35.39 8.93
N SER A 136 7.97 -34.29 9.67
CA SER A 136 6.84 -33.77 10.43
C SER A 136 6.85 -32.26 10.42
N ASP A 137 5.67 -31.67 10.29
CA ASP A 137 5.46 -30.27 10.66
C ASP A 137 5.88 -30.08 12.12
N ARG A 138 6.28 -28.87 12.49
CA ARG A 138 6.71 -28.52 13.84
C ARG A 138 5.85 -27.39 14.37
N VAL A 139 5.30 -27.55 15.58
CA VAL A 139 4.61 -26.46 16.28
C VAL A 139 5.60 -25.81 17.23
N THR A 140 5.77 -24.49 17.15
CA THR A 140 6.75 -23.71 17.92
C THR A 140 6.09 -22.55 18.66
N GLY A 141 6.77 -21.99 19.67
CA GLY A 141 6.29 -20.81 20.41
C GLY A 141 5.31 -21.10 21.56
N ILE A 142 5.10 -22.38 21.92
CA ILE A 142 4.16 -22.79 22.98
C ILE A 142 4.75 -22.43 24.35
N ARG A 143 4.07 -21.62 25.15
CA ARG A 143 4.54 -21.24 26.50
C ARG A 143 3.39 -20.99 27.46
N THR A 144 3.67 -20.99 28.75
CA THR A 144 2.66 -20.80 29.80
C THR A 144 2.59 -19.38 30.35
N THR A 145 3.54 -18.51 29.99
CA THR A 145 3.67 -17.15 30.51
C THR A 145 2.83 -16.15 29.71
N HIS A 146 1.53 -16.43 29.59
CA HIS A 146 0.55 -15.51 29.01
C HIS A 146 -0.17 -14.72 30.13
N PRO A 147 -0.80 -13.58 29.80
CA PRO A 147 -1.64 -12.87 30.76
C PRO A 147 -2.80 -13.75 31.27
N ASP A 148 -3.20 -13.52 32.51
CA ASP A 148 -4.35 -14.20 33.14
C ASP A 148 -5.64 -14.01 32.32
N GLU A 149 -6.45 -15.06 32.27
CA GLU A 149 -7.73 -15.08 31.55
C GLU A 149 -8.85 -15.52 32.50
N PRO A 150 -9.51 -14.56 33.18
CA PRO A 150 -10.62 -14.87 34.06
C PRO A 150 -11.86 -15.31 33.28
N LEU A 151 -12.63 -16.21 33.89
CA LEU A 151 -14.01 -16.45 33.52
C LEU A 151 -14.88 -15.23 33.85
N GLU A 152 -16.12 -15.22 33.35
CA GLU A 152 -17.08 -14.13 33.58
C GLU A 152 -17.38 -13.88 35.07
N ASP A 153 -17.29 -14.93 35.90
CA ASP A 153 -17.44 -14.87 37.36
C ASP A 153 -16.17 -14.45 38.11
N GLY A 154 -15.07 -14.18 37.39
CA GLY A 154 -13.76 -13.81 37.94
C GLY A 154 -12.89 -14.99 38.34
N THR A 155 -13.34 -16.24 38.19
CA THR A 155 -12.54 -17.43 38.49
C THR A 155 -11.34 -17.54 37.54
N LEU A 156 -10.17 -17.83 38.11
CA LEU A 156 -8.90 -17.88 37.38
C LEU A 156 -8.41 -19.34 37.22
N HIS A 157 -8.56 -19.88 36.00
CA HIS A 157 -7.97 -21.18 35.62
C HIS A 157 -6.79 -21.03 34.67
N ASN A 158 -6.87 -20.10 33.72
CA ASN A 158 -5.73 -19.70 32.92
C ASN A 158 -5.06 -18.52 33.62
N THR A 159 -3.95 -18.80 34.30
CA THR A 159 -3.14 -17.77 34.97
C THR A 159 -1.74 -17.81 34.43
N TRP A 160 -0.93 -16.81 34.76
CA TRP A 160 0.47 -16.78 34.42
C TRP A 160 1.19 -18.03 34.94
N GLY A 161 1.62 -18.90 34.01
CA GLY A 161 2.19 -20.21 34.30
C GLY A 161 1.24 -21.41 34.12
N HIS A 162 -0.05 -21.17 33.88
CA HIS A 162 -1.10 -22.18 33.71
C HIS A 162 -1.88 -21.94 32.42
N HIS A 163 -1.24 -22.18 31.27
CA HIS A 163 -1.91 -22.23 29.98
C HIS A 163 -1.54 -23.55 29.30
N SER A 164 -2.54 -24.26 28.76
CA SER A 164 -2.32 -25.50 28.00
C SER A 164 -2.71 -25.34 26.55
N PHE A 165 -2.16 -26.22 25.71
CA PHE A 165 -2.42 -26.26 24.28
C PHE A 165 -2.75 -27.68 23.85
N TYR A 166 -3.54 -27.83 22.80
CA TYR A 166 -3.82 -29.11 22.16
C TYR A 166 -3.32 -29.07 20.72
N VAL A 167 -2.55 -30.07 20.32
CA VAL A 167 -1.94 -30.16 18.98
C VAL A 167 -2.29 -31.50 18.36
N VAL A 168 -2.81 -31.44 17.13
CA VAL A 168 -3.24 -32.63 16.38
C VAL A 168 -2.43 -32.75 15.09
N PHE A 169 -1.77 -33.90 14.95
CA PHE A 169 -1.06 -34.30 13.73
C PHE A 169 -1.85 -35.36 13.00
N GLN A 170 -1.78 -35.36 11.67
CA GLN A 170 -2.32 -36.40 10.81
C GLN A 170 -1.26 -36.88 9.83
N LYS A 171 -1.15 -38.19 9.66
CA LYS A 171 -0.36 -38.78 8.58
C LYS A 171 -0.98 -38.41 7.24
N THR A 172 -0.19 -37.84 6.35
CA THR A 172 -0.70 -37.31 5.07
C THR A 172 0.34 -37.55 3.99
N VAL A 173 -0.13 -37.75 2.75
CA VAL A 173 0.73 -37.67 1.56
C VAL A 173 0.71 -36.23 1.08
N LYS A 174 1.88 -35.60 0.94
CA LYS A 174 1.99 -34.28 0.31
C LYS A 174 1.36 -34.40 -1.08
N PRO A 175 0.21 -33.75 -1.35
CA PRO A 175 -0.41 -33.90 -2.65
C PRO A 175 0.60 -33.45 -3.70
N ALA A 176 0.67 -34.15 -4.83
CA ALA A 176 1.22 -33.53 -6.01
C ALA A 176 0.48 -32.20 -6.20
N GLU A 177 1.20 -31.09 -6.45
CA GLU A 177 0.55 -29.84 -6.87
C GLU A 177 -0.48 -30.24 -7.93
N ALA A 178 -1.77 -30.07 -7.64
CA ALA A 178 -2.81 -30.58 -8.52
C ALA A 178 -2.54 -30.07 -9.93
N GLU A 179 -2.44 -30.99 -10.89
CA GLU A 179 -2.20 -30.71 -12.32
C GLU A 179 -3.40 -30.03 -13.00
N HIS A 180 -4.14 -29.19 -12.30
CA HIS A 180 -5.07 -28.28 -12.94
C HIS A 180 -4.23 -27.18 -13.60
N ALA A 181 -3.80 -27.48 -14.82
CA ALA A 181 -3.12 -26.59 -15.74
C ALA A 181 -4.12 -26.15 -16.81
N GLN A 182 -5.25 -25.57 -16.40
CA GLN A 182 -6.33 -25.15 -17.29
C GLN A 182 -6.72 -23.68 -17.11
N SER A 183 -6.12 -22.96 -16.16
CA SER A 183 -6.39 -21.54 -16.02
C SER A 183 -5.93 -20.75 -17.24
N VAL A 184 -6.57 -19.61 -17.44
CA VAL A 184 -6.25 -18.67 -18.53
C VAL A 184 -6.03 -17.27 -17.98
N ILE A 185 -4.98 -16.61 -18.42
CA ILE A 185 -4.79 -15.16 -18.21
C ILE A 185 -4.85 -14.48 -19.58
N HIS A 186 -5.77 -13.55 -19.77
CA HIS A 186 -5.95 -12.83 -21.04
C HIS A 186 -6.23 -11.35 -20.85
N GLY A 187 -6.10 -10.55 -21.89
CA GLY A 187 -6.50 -9.15 -21.88
C GLY A 187 -5.82 -8.32 -22.95
N GLN A 188 -5.68 -7.01 -22.71
CA GLN A 188 -5.17 -6.06 -23.69
C GLN A 188 -3.99 -5.24 -23.13
N LEU A 189 -3.01 -4.94 -23.97
CA LEU A 189 -1.99 -3.93 -23.71
C LEU A 189 -2.23 -2.69 -24.58
N THR A 190 -2.87 -1.67 -24.03
CA THR A 190 -3.09 -0.41 -24.76
C THR A 190 -1.73 0.19 -25.18
N ASN A 191 -1.64 0.62 -26.44
CA ASN A 191 -0.39 1.10 -27.08
C ASN A 191 0.75 0.05 -27.08
N GLY A 192 0.38 -1.23 -27.17
CA GLY A 192 1.29 -2.37 -27.06
C GLY A 192 1.72 -3.03 -28.37
N GLU A 193 1.33 -2.53 -29.53
CA GLU A 193 1.67 -3.16 -30.82
C GLU A 193 3.19 -3.37 -30.96
N GLY A 194 3.59 -4.58 -31.36
CA GLY A 194 4.99 -4.99 -31.48
C GLY A 194 5.72 -5.21 -30.16
N ARG A 195 5.08 -4.99 -29.00
CA ARG A 195 5.66 -5.30 -27.69
C ARG A 195 5.52 -6.78 -27.35
N THR A 196 6.45 -7.29 -26.56
CA THR A 196 6.37 -8.65 -26.02
C THR A 196 5.91 -8.62 -24.57
N ILE A 197 4.76 -9.23 -24.27
CA ILE A 197 4.34 -9.55 -22.92
C ILE A 197 4.97 -10.88 -22.50
N GLN A 198 5.45 -10.94 -21.27
CA GLN A 198 6.05 -12.10 -20.64
C GLN A 198 5.26 -12.47 -19.38
N LEU A 199 4.90 -13.73 -19.24
CA LEU A 199 4.28 -14.30 -18.05
C LEU A 199 5.34 -15.02 -17.22
N TRP A 200 5.47 -14.65 -15.96
CA TRP A 200 6.46 -15.19 -15.02
C TRP A 200 5.74 -15.85 -13.84
N ARG A 201 6.27 -16.97 -13.37
CA ARG A 201 5.91 -17.59 -12.07
C ARG A 201 7.20 -17.61 -11.26
N GLN A 202 7.19 -16.90 -10.12
CA GLN A 202 8.42 -16.59 -9.39
C GLN A 202 9.48 -15.99 -10.34
N ASP A 203 10.68 -16.57 -10.40
CA ASP A 203 11.79 -16.13 -11.27
C ASP A 203 11.89 -16.91 -12.59
N THR A 204 10.90 -17.75 -12.91
CA THR A 204 10.88 -18.53 -14.16
C THR A 204 9.96 -17.89 -15.19
N LEU A 205 10.48 -17.67 -16.40
CA LEU A 205 9.66 -17.27 -17.55
C LEU A 205 8.81 -18.46 -17.99
N VAL A 206 7.49 -18.32 -17.90
CA VAL A 206 6.53 -19.38 -18.24
C VAL A 206 6.15 -19.32 -19.72
N ALA A 207 5.84 -18.11 -20.20
CA ALA A 207 5.42 -17.89 -21.57
C ALA A 207 5.70 -16.44 -22.01
N ALA A 208 5.70 -16.20 -23.32
CA ALA A 208 5.81 -14.87 -23.89
C ALA A 208 5.01 -14.76 -25.19
N GLN A 209 4.42 -13.59 -25.43
CA GLN A 209 3.65 -13.29 -26.64
C GLN A 209 4.03 -11.88 -27.14
N THR A 210 4.41 -11.78 -28.42
CA THR A 210 4.54 -10.49 -29.10
C THR A 210 3.18 -10.10 -29.67
N LEU A 211 2.77 -8.87 -29.41
CA LEU A 211 1.44 -8.38 -29.75
C LEU A 211 1.40 -7.84 -31.18
N ASP A 212 0.32 -8.16 -31.88
CA ASP A 212 -0.03 -7.57 -33.16
C ASP A 212 -0.81 -6.25 -32.98
N ALA A 213 -1.38 -5.73 -34.08
CA ALA A 213 -2.17 -4.51 -34.11
C ALA A 213 -3.44 -4.57 -33.23
N THR A 214 -3.95 -5.76 -32.89
CA THR A 214 -5.10 -5.91 -31.98
C THR A 214 -4.71 -5.65 -30.52
N THR A 215 -3.42 -5.79 -30.19
CA THR A 215 -2.86 -5.62 -28.85
C THR A 215 -3.43 -6.56 -27.77
N LEU A 216 -4.10 -7.63 -28.17
CA LEU A 216 -4.66 -8.64 -27.28
C LEU A 216 -3.62 -9.72 -26.96
N PHE A 217 -3.63 -10.21 -25.72
CA PHE A 217 -2.81 -11.32 -25.26
C PHE A 217 -3.63 -12.39 -24.56
N ARG A 218 -3.15 -13.64 -24.60
CA ARG A 218 -3.78 -14.77 -23.96
C ARG A 218 -2.75 -15.87 -23.64
N PHE A 219 -2.69 -16.28 -22.38
CA PHE A 219 -1.87 -17.38 -21.89
C PHE A 219 -2.78 -18.45 -21.29
N GLU A 220 -2.68 -19.66 -21.80
CA GLU A 220 -3.55 -20.79 -21.42
C GLU A 220 -2.74 -21.88 -20.71
N ASN A 221 -3.46 -22.91 -20.26
CA ASN A 221 -2.91 -24.08 -19.59
C ASN A 221 -2.08 -23.74 -18.33
N LEU A 222 -2.55 -22.74 -17.57
CA LEU A 222 -1.83 -22.24 -16.42
C LEU A 222 -2.17 -23.06 -15.18
N ARG A 223 -1.12 -23.45 -14.46
CA ARG A 223 -1.24 -24.12 -13.16
C ARG A 223 -1.71 -23.16 -12.09
N ALA A 224 -2.37 -23.67 -11.07
CA ALA A 224 -2.71 -22.91 -9.87
C ALA A 224 -1.46 -22.21 -9.29
N GLY A 225 -1.66 -20.98 -8.83
CA GLY A 225 -0.63 -20.17 -8.19
C GLY A 225 -0.59 -18.73 -8.66
N THR A 226 0.51 -18.06 -8.30
CA THR A 226 0.68 -16.62 -8.51
C THR A 226 1.60 -16.33 -9.69
N TYR A 227 1.14 -15.46 -10.59
CA TYR A 227 1.88 -15.05 -11.77
C TYR A 227 2.16 -13.54 -11.78
N THR A 228 3.10 -13.15 -12.63
CA THR A 228 3.44 -11.77 -12.94
C THR A 228 3.50 -11.57 -14.45
N LEU A 229 2.75 -10.59 -14.97
CA LEU A 229 2.92 -10.09 -16.34
C LEU A 229 3.97 -8.99 -16.37
N LYS A 230 4.88 -9.02 -17.35
CA LYS A 230 5.89 -7.98 -17.61
C LYS A 230 5.89 -7.64 -19.09
N VAL A 231 6.03 -6.35 -19.44
CA VAL A 231 6.30 -5.95 -20.82
C VAL A 231 7.81 -5.86 -21.01
N LYS A 232 8.37 -6.69 -21.90
CA LYS A 232 9.81 -6.83 -22.13
C LYS A 232 10.46 -5.46 -22.43
N GLY A 233 11.55 -5.16 -21.71
CA GLY A 233 12.32 -3.93 -21.89
C GLY A 233 11.69 -2.67 -21.28
N THR A 234 10.72 -2.82 -20.38
CA THR A 234 10.03 -1.69 -19.74
C THR A 234 9.81 -1.95 -18.24
N SER A 235 9.39 -0.93 -17.50
CA SER A 235 8.95 -1.08 -16.10
C SER A 235 7.48 -1.51 -15.95
N VAL A 236 6.71 -1.62 -17.05
CA VAL A 236 5.29 -1.99 -17.01
C VAL A 236 5.15 -3.46 -16.62
N ARG A 237 4.49 -3.71 -15.49
CA ARG A 237 4.24 -5.05 -14.95
C ARG A 237 2.98 -5.10 -14.08
N ARG A 238 2.42 -6.29 -13.92
CA ARG A 238 1.35 -6.60 -12.97
C ARG A 238 1.70 -7.88 -12.22
N THR A 239 1.79 -7.76 -10.90
CA THR A 239 2.16 -8.84 -9.97
C THR A 239 0.92 -9.34 -9.22
N GLY A 240 1.03 -10.49 -8.56
CA GLY A 240 -0.02 -11.01 -7.69
C GLY A 240 -1.24 -11.54 -8.45
N LEU A 241 -1.06 -11.97 -9.70
CA LEU A 241 -2.14 -12.57 -10.49
C LEU A 241 -2.38 -13.99 -10.00
N GLN A 242 -3.40 -14.19 -9.17
CA GLN A 242 -3.75 -15.50 -8.62
C GLN A 242 -4.69 -16.25 -9.58
N VAL A 243 -4.36 -17.50 -9.85
CA VAL A 243 -5.22 -18.45 -10.57
C VAL A 243 -5.31 -19.75 -9.78
N ASP A 244 -6.43 -20.46 -9.90
CA ASP A 244 -6.72 -21.68 -9.14
C ASP A 244 -6.48 -22.97 -9.95
N GLY A 245 -5.99 -22.84 -11.19
CA GLY A 245 -5.74 -23.95 -12.11
C GLY A 245 -6.90 -24.27 -13.05
N GLN A 246 -8.07 -23.64 -12.87
CA GLN A 246 -9.26 -23.83 -13.72
C GLN A 246 -9.91 -22.51 -14.19
N ASN A 247 -9.69 -21.41 -13.48
CA ASN A 247 -10.34 -20.13 -13.74
C ASN A 247 -9.77 -19.32 -14.92
N SER A 248 -10.53 -18.33 -15.39
CA SER A 248 -10.09 -17.34 -16.38
C SER A 248 -9.96 -15.96 -15.74
N LEU A 249 -8.82 -15.31 -15.92
CA LEU A 249 -8.49 -14.01 -15.36
C LEU A 249 -8.24 -12.99 -16.47
N GLN A 250 -9.04 -11.92 -16.50
CA GLN A 250 -8.84 -10.80 -17.43
C GLN A 250 -7.95 -9.72 -16.80
N VAL A 251 -6.91 -9.28 -17.51
CA VAL A 251 -5.96 -8.26 -17.04
C VAL A 251 -5.66 -7.27 -18.17
N ASN A 252 -5.90 -5.98 -17.94
CA ASN A 252 -5.53 -4.94 -18.89
C ASN A 252 -4.32 -4.15 -18.38
N LEU A 253 -3.41 -3.84 -19.30
CA LEU A 253 -2.22 -3.02 -19.08
C LEU A 253 -2.23 -1.86 -20.08
N ALA A 254 -1.51 -0.79 -19.76
CA ALA A 254 -1.29 0.30 -20.69
C ALA A 254 0.19 0.66 -20.73
N MET A 255 0.75 0.79 -21.93
CA MET A 255 2.02 1.47 -22.09
C MET A 255 1.82 2.97 -21.81
N PRO A 256 2.74 3.62 -21.08
CA PRO A 256 2.74 5.08 -21.00
C PRO A 256 2.69 5.67 -22.41
N ALA A 257 1.87 6.70 -22.61
CA ALA A 257 1.79 7.38 -23.90
C ALA A 257 3.21 7.81 -24.33
N ALA A 258 3.50 7.69 -25.63
CA ALA A 258 4.76 8.16 -26.18
C ALA A 258 4.99 9.64 -25.79
N GLN A 259 6.20 9.94 -25.33
CA GLN A 259 6.62 11.29 -24.93
C GLN A 259 7.74 11.74 -25.85
N GLU A 260 7.45 11.89 -27.13
CA GLU A 260 8.44 12.23 -28.17
C GLU A 260 8.08 13.51 -28.92
N SER A 261 6.92 14.11 -28.64
CA SER A 261 6.52 15.35 -29.30
C SER A 261 7.44 16.51 -28.96
N VAL A 262 7.54 17.45 -29.90
CA VAL A 262 8.36 18.64 -29.80
C VAL A 262 7.52 19.86 -30.18
N ILE A 263 7.49 20.88 -29.31
CA ILE A 263 7.00 22.21 -29.67
C ILE A 263 8.22 23.12 -29.76
N HIS A 264 8.44 23.71 -30.92
CA HIS A 264 9.59 24.59 -31.17
C HIS A 264 9.18 25.83 -31.94
N GLY A 265 10.04 26.83 -31.97
CA GLY A 265 9.64 28.08 -32.59
C GLY A 265 10.63 29.22 -32.48
N VAL A 266 10.15 30.40 -32.86
CA VAL A 266 10.87 31.67 -32.76
C VAL A 266 9.99 32.70 -32.06
N VAL A 267 10.58 33.44 -31.13
CA VAL A 267 9.98 34.64 -30.52
C VAL A 267 10.71 35.87 -31.07
N LYS A 268 10.01 36.69 -31.84
CA LYS A 268 10.50 38.01 -32.26
C LYS A 268 10.47 38.95 -31.06
N HIS A 269 11.47 39.85 -30.97
CA HIS A 269 11.63 40.79 -29.86
C HIS A 269 11.64 40.15 -28.45
N GLY A 270 11.93 38.84 -28.36
CA GLY A 270 11.82 38.09 -27.10
C GLY A 270 13.09 37.94 -26.29
N LEU A 271 14.23 38.54 -26.71
CA LEU A 271 15.52 38.35 -26.04
C LEU A 271 15.43 38.70 -24.55
N GLY A 272 15.86 37.76 -23.70
CA GLY A 272 15.88 37.94 -22.25
C GLY A 272 14.54 37.71 -21.55
N HIS A 273 13.43 37.62 -22.30
CA HIS A 273 12.16 37.17 -21.75
C HIS A 273 12.18 35.66 -21.47
N THR A 274 11.25 35.21 -20.62
CA THR A 274 11.02 33.78 -20.35
C THR A 274 9.84 33.28 -21.17
N ILE A 275 10.05 32.23 -21.97
CA ILE A 275 8.96 31.51 -22.64
C ILE A 275 8.49 30.36 -21.75
N LEU A 276 7.19 30.19 -21.64
CA LEU A 276 6.51 29.22 -20.80
C LEU A 276 5.76 28.22 -21.67
N LEU A 277 5.81 26.95 -21.29
CA LEU A 277 4.93 25.91 -21.80
C LEU A 277 3.86 25.61 -20.74
N GLY A 278 2.60 25.80 -21.10
CA GLY A 278 1.44 25.49 -20.27
C GLY A 278 0.71 24.23 -20.73
N LYS A 279 0.14 23.49 -19.78
CA LYS A 279 -0.83 22.41 -20.03
C LYS A 279 -1.99 22.58 -19.05
N GLY A 280 -3.17 22.92 -19.56
CA GLY A 280 -4.27 23.38 -18.71
C GLY A 280 -3.88 24.65 -17.93
N ASN A 281 -4.11 24.68 -16.62
CA ASN A 281 -3.81 25.82 -15.76
C ASN A 281 -2.40 25.79 -15.13
N VAL A 282 -1.52 24.89 -15.60
CA VAL A 282 -0.18 24.67 -15.01
C VAL A 282 0.91 24.96 -16.04
N VAL A 283 1.93 25.70 -15.62
CA VAL A 283 3.19 25.83 -16.37
C VAL A 283 4.02 24.57 -16.15
N VAL A 284 4.27 23.81 -17.21
CA VAL A 284 4.97 22.52 -17.17
C VAL A 284 6.44 22.61 -17.57
N ASP A 285 6.84 23.67 -18.28
CA ASP A 285 8.25 23.95 -18.60
C ASP A 285 8.46 25.46 -18.84
N ARG A 286 9.71 25.93 -18.74
CA ARG A 286 10.11 27.31 -19.03
C ARG A 286 11.53 27.39 -19.57
N GLN A 287 11.78 28.33 -20.47
CA GLN A 287 13.12 28.61 -21.02
C GLN A 287 13.35 30.11 -21.08
N THR A 288 14.58 30.56 -20.82
CA THR A 288 14.98 31.93 -21.16
C THR A 288 15.22 31.99 -22.67
N ILE A 289 14.67 32.99 -23.34
CA ILE A 289 14.78 33.13 -24.79
C ILE A 289 16.20 33.63 -25.14
N PRO A 290 16.99 32.86 -25.91
CA PRO A 290 18.34 33.24 -26.33
C PRO A 290 18.34 34.36 -27.39
N PRO A 291 19.49 34.98 -27.71
CA PRO A 291 19.61 36.06 -28.72
C PRO A 291 19.04 35.74 -30.10
N ASN A 292 19.04 34.47 -30.51
CA ASN A 292 18.48 34.04 -31.79
C ASN A 292 16.95 33.86 -31.78
N GLY A 293 16.30 34.11 -30.63
CA GLY A 293 14.85 34.02 -30.44
C GLY A 293 14.28 32.60 -30.45
N ARG A 294 15.11 31.55 -30.60
CA ARG A 294 14.62 30.17 -30.78
C ARG A 294 14.37 29.47 -29.45
N PHE A 295 13.28 28.73 -29.38
CA PHE A 295 12.95 27.87 -28.25
C PHE A 295 12.57 26.47 -28.70
N ARG A 296 12.67 25.48 -27.79
CA ARG A 296 12.32 24.09 -28.08
C ARG A 296 11.98 23.31 -26.81
N PHE A 297 10.72 22.92 -26.67
CA PHE A 297 10.24 21.95 -25.68
C PHE A 297 10.20 20.56 -26.29
N LYS A 298 10.74 19.56 -25.60
CA LYS A 298 10.93 18.18 -26.09
C LYS A 298 10.31 17.18 -25.14
N ASN A 299 10.18 15.94 -25.61
CA ASN A 299 9.65 14.82 -24.85
C ASN A 299 8.23 15.06 -24.32
N LEU A 300 7.40 15.69 -25.13
CA LEU A 300 6.06 16.07 -24.72
C LEU A 300 5.11 14.88 -24.87
N PRO A 301 4.34 14.52 -23.82
CA PRO A 301 3.20 13.63 -23.96
C PRO A 301 2.15 14.21 -24.90
N ALA A 302 1.30 13.34 -25.45
CA ALA A 302 0.08 13.76 -26.12
C ALA A 302 -0.75 14.72 -25.26
N GLY A 303 -1.38 15.69 -25.92
CA GLY A 303 -2.25 16.67 -25.27
C GLY A 303 -2.23 18.03 -25.95
N VAL A 304 -2.96 18.94 -25.35
CA VAL A 304 -3.11 20.33 -25.79
C VAL A 304 -2.22 21.22 -24.90
N TYR A 305 -1.40 22.03 -25.54
CA TYR A 305 -0.46 22.92 -24.85
C TYR A 305 -0.65 24.37 -25.27
N ASP A 306 -0.22 25.25 -24.39
CA ASP A 306 -0.10 26.68 -24.64
C ASP A 306 1.36 27.09 -24.54
N VAL A 307 1.77 28.06 -25.34
CA VAL A 307 3.08 28.71 -25.23
C VAL A 307 2.87 30.20 -25.04
N ALA A 308 3.48 30.79 -24.02
CA ALA A 308 3.35 32.21 -23.72
C ALA A 308 4.70 32.83 -23.34
N VAL A 309 4.90 34.10 -23.65
CA VAL A 309 6.07 34.86 -23.21
C VAL A 309 5.68 35.64 -21.94
N TRP A 310 6.39 35.35 -20.84
CA TRP A 310 6.13 35.95 -19.54
C TRP A 310 6.15 37.48 -19.59
N ASN A 311 5.15 38.10 -18.98
CA ASN A 311 4.97 39.55 -18.87
C ASN A 311 4.73 40.29 -20.20
N THR A 312 4.14 39.60 -21.18
CA THR A 312 3.71 40.16 -22.48
C THR A 312 2.35 39.58 -22.88
N ASN A 313 1.73 40.09 -23.95
CA ASN A 313 0.53 39.48 -24.54
C ASN A 313 0.84 38.35 -25.53
N ALA A 314 2.13 38.06 -25.80
CA ALA A 314 2.53 37.10 -26.81
C ALA A 314 2.22 35.65 -26.37
N ARG A 315 1.24 35.02 -27.02
CA ARG A 315 0.84 33.63 -26.73
C ARG A 315 0.32 32.90 -27.97
N ALA A 316 0.48 31.58 -27.96
CA ALA A 316 -0.19 30.63 -28.84
C ALA A 316 -0.85 29.57 -27.98
N SER A 317 -2.15 29.33 -28.20
CA SER A 317 -2.94 28.38 -27.44
C SER A 317 -3.46 27.25 -28.31
N ASN A 318 -3.96 26.19 -27.67
CA ASN A 318 -4.55 25.02 -28.35
C ASN A 318 -3.57 24.29 -29.29
N ILE A 319 -2.29 24.20 -28.89
CA ILE A 319 -1.27 23.48 -29.66
C ILE A 319 -1.40 21.99 -29.37
N GLU A 320 -2.09 21.28 -30.25
CA GLU A 320 -2.28 19.83 -30.13
C GLU A 320 -1.07 19.02 -30.61
N VAL A 321 -0.62 18.10 -29.76
CA VAL A 321 0.39 17.09 -30.08
C VAL A 321 -0.10 15.69 -29.68
N ASP A 322 0.35 14.68 -30.42
CA ASP A 322 -0.07 13.26 -30.30
C ASP A 322 0.95 12.39 -29.54
N GLY A 323 2.00 13.00 -28.99
CA GLY A 323 3.10 12.30 -28.33
C GLY A 323 4.23 11.85 -29.26
N LYS A 324 4.15 12.13 -30.58
CA LYS A 324 5.19 11.85 -31.60
C LYS A 324 5.50 13.05 -32.52
N SER A 325 4.52 13.90 -32.77
CA SER A 325 4.55 14.98 -33.76
C SER A 325 5.39 16.18 -33.32
N LYS A 326 5.86 16.96 -34.30
CA LYS A 326 6.56 18.24 -34.08
C LYS A 326 5.66 19.40 -34.49
N ARG A 327 5.59 20.45 -33.66
CA ARG A 327 4.81 21.67 -33.92
C ARG A 327 5.73 22.89 -33.90
N HIS A 328 5.54 23.76 -34.88
CA HIS A 328 6.24 25.03 -34.99
C HIS A 328 5.32 26.19 -34.57
N VAL A 329 5.83 27.12 -33.76
CA VAL A 329 5.11 28.31 -33.28
C VAL A 329 5.96 29.56 -33.49
N THR A 330 5.35 30.65 -33.94
CA THR A 330 5.99 31.97 -34.03
C THR A 330 5.24 32.93 -33.13
N LEU A 331 5.96 33.65 -32.26
CA LEU A 331 5.41 34.68 -31.38
C LEU A 331 6.13 36.01 -31.61
N ASP A 332 5.50 37.12 -31.24
CA ASP A 332 6.11 38.45 -31.22
C ASP A 332 5.87 39.10 -29.85
N ALA A 333 6.96 39.45 -29.16
CA ALA A 333 6.94 40.03 -27.82
C ALA A 333 6.91 41.57 -27.84
N SER A 334 6.66 42.21 -28.99
CA SER A 334 6.59 43.67 -29.12
C SER A 334 5.49 44.35 -28.30
N GLU A 335 4.47 43.59 -27.87
CA GLU A 335 3.38 44.10 -27.05
C GLU A 335 3.59 43.78 -25.56
N THR A 336 4.29 44.68 -24.85
CA THR A 336 4.04 44.90 -23.42
C THR A 336 2.62 45.44 -23.26
N PRO A 337 1.80 44.95 -22.32
CA PRO A 337 0.46 45.49 -22.12
C PRO A 337 0.54 47.02 -21.90
N PRO A 338 -0.31 47.83 -22.56
CA PRO A 338 -0.49 49.20 -22.13
C PRO A 338 -1.00 49.17 -20.68
N ALA A 339 -0.26 49.81 -19.77
CA ALA A 339 -0.65 49.98 -18.38
C ALA A 339 -1.79 51.01 -18.30
N THR A 340 -3.01 50.62 -18.63
CA THR A 340 -4.22 51.41 -18.35
C THR A 340 -5.36 50.48 -17.94
N GLY A 341 -5.46 50.27 -16.62
CA GLY A 341 -6.53 49.52 -15.97
C GLY A 341 -5.99 48.56 -14.91
N LYS A 342 -6.62 48.53 -13.74
CA LYS A 342 -6.33 47.53 -12.69
C LYS A 342 -6.60 46.14 -13.25
N THR A 343 -5.58 45.30 -13.39
CA THR A 343 -5.68 43.95 -13.99
C THR A 343 -6.18 42.89 -13.01
N LEU A 344 -6.23 43.20 -11.71
CA LEU A 344 -6.72 42.30 -10.67
C LEU A 344 -7.99 42.88 -10.02
N SER A 345 -9.04 42.08 -9.87
CA SER A 345 -10.25 42.50 -9.14
C SER A 345 -9.98 42.64 -7.64
N HIS A 346 -9.26 41.69 -7.04
CA HIS A 346 -8.92 41.68 -5.62
C HIS A 346 -7.63 40.90 -5.37
N TYR A 347 -6.69 41.52 -4.64
CA TYR A 347 -5.42 40.90 -4.23
C TYR A 347 -5.29 40.85 -2.70
N VAL A 348 -4.92 39.69 -2.17
CA VAL A 348 -4.60 39.53 -0.74
C VAL A 348 -3.08 39.65 -0.56
N LEU A 349 -2.65 40.73 0.08
CA LEU A 349 -1.25 41.02 0.35
C LEU A 349 -0.89 40.58 1.77
N PHE A 350 0.06 39.66 1.89
CA PHE A 350 0.62 39.26 3.18
C PHE A 350 1.89 40.06 3.50
N GLY A 351 2.13 40.26 4.80
CA GLY A 351 3.38 40.86 5.30
C GLY A 351 4.65 40.17 4.78
N PRO A 352 5.79 40.89 4.77
CA PRO A 352 7.05 40.40 4.22
C PRO A 352 7.54 39.12 4.94
N PRO A 353 8.46 38.35 4.34
CA PRO A 353 8.84 37.03 4.85
C PRO A 353 9.31 36.95 6.30
N LYS A 354 9.76 38.07 6.88
CA LYS A 354 10.30 38.19 8.24
C LYS A 354 9.27 38.65 9.29
N ALA A 355 8.02 38.92 8.91
CA ALA A 355 6.98 39.35 9.85
C ALA A 355 6.55 38.20 10.77
N HIS A 356 6.36 38.50 12.07
CA HIS A 356 5.87 37.53 13.05
C HIS A 356 4.45 37.07 12.67
N GLY A 357 4.12 35.79 12.90
CA GLY A 357 2.79 35.25 12.65
C GLY A 357 2.42 34.97 11.17
N ARG A 358 3.28 35.30 10.19
CA ARG A 358 3.00 35.14 8.74
C ARG A 358 2.47 33.77 8.34
N ARG A 359 3.08 32.69 8.84
CA ARG A 359 2.69 31.32 8.50
C ARG A 359 1.28 30.99 9.03
N LEU A 360 0.97 31.44 10.23
CA LEU A 360 -0.35 31.25 10.86
C LEU A 360 -1.42 32.08 10.13
N ASN A 361 -1.12 33.32 9.77
CA ASN A 361 -2.02 34.17 9.00
C ASN A 361 -2.30 33.63 7.58
N LEU A 362 -1.32 32.99 6.95
CA LEU A 362 -1.54 32.31 5.67
C LEU A 362 -2.50 31.13 5.85
N PHE A 363 -2.32 30.31 6.89
CA PHE A 363 -3.22 29.19 7.20
C PHE A 363 -4.64 29.68 7.51
N ALA A 364 -4.78 30.70 8.35
CA ALA A 364 -6.07 31.32 8.69
C ALA A 364 -6.82 31.88 7.47
N ALA A 365 -6.10 32.25 6.40
CA ALA A 365 -6.69 32.81 5.20
C ALA A 365 -7.02 31.77 4.11
N LEU A 366 -6.62 30.50 4.25
CA LEU A 366 -6.74 29.51 3.18
C LEU A 366 -8.18 29.29 2.72
N ASP A 367 -9.11 29.09 3.65
CA ASP A 367 -10.52 28.82 3.32
C ASP A 367 -11.16 30.03 2.62
N TYR A 368 -10.81 31.23 3.06
CA TYR A 368 -11.28 32.48 2.45
C TYR A 368 -10.70 32.68 1.03
N LEU A 369 -9.41 32.40 0.83
CA LEU A 369 -8.76 32.47 -0.49
C LEU A 369 -9.38 31.46 -1.46
N LEU A 370 -9.65 30.23 -1.00
CA LEU A 370 -10.27 29.17 -1.80
C LEU A 370 -11.73 29.50 -2.12
N HIS A 371 -12.51 29.94 -1.13
CA HIS A 371 -13.93 30.23 -1.28
C HIS A 371 -14.20 31.32 -2.34
N PHE A 372 -13.42 32.40 -2.32
CA PHE A 372 -13.58 33.51 -3.25
C PHE A 372 -12.64 33.44 -4.47
N SER A 373 -11.82 32.38 -4.59
CA SER A 373 -10.83 32.20 -5.66
C SER A 373 -9.90 33.42 -5.83
N LEU A 374 -9.41 33.96 -4.72
CA LEU A 374 -8.64 35.21 -4.70
C LEU A 374 -7.17 35.00 -5.06
N THR A 375 -6.59 35.99 -5.71
CA THR A 375 -5.14 36.04 -5.95
C THR A 375 -4.45 36.55 -4.69
N ALA A 376 -3.40 35.88 -4.23
CA ALA A 376 -2.66 36.27 -3.04
C ALA A 376 -1.14 36.26 -3.25
N GLY A 377 -0.41 37.05 -2.46
CA GLY A 377 1.05 37.02 -2.45
C GLY A 377 1.68 38.11 -1.58
N PHE A 378 2.88 38.53 -1.96
CA PHE A 378 3.76 39.37 -1.13
C PHE A 378 4.27 40.62 -1.88
N SER A 379 3.71 40.95 -3.03
CA SER A 379 4.22 41.99 -3.93
C SER A 379 3.37 43.26 -3.85
N VAL A 380 3.96 44.34 -3.33
CA VAL A 380 3.36 45.68 -3.34
C VAL A 380 3.06 46.14 -4.76
N GLU A 381 3.96 45.86 -5.71
CA GLU A 381 3.77 46.21 -7.12
C GLU A 381 2.61 45.45 -7.76
N THR A 382 2.36 44.19 -7.36
CA THR A 382 1.18 43.44 -7.79
C THR A 382 -0.09 43.97 -7.12
N ALA A 383 -0.02 44.35 -5.85
CA ALA A 383 -1.13 44.97 -5.14
C ALA A 383 -1.58 46.29 -5.78
N LYS A 384 -0.64 47.10 -6.30
CA LYS A 384 -0.93 48.31 -7.08
C LYS A 384 -1.70 48.05 -8.38
N GLN A 385 -1.71 46.81 -8.89
CA GLN A 385 -2.50 46.43 -10.07
C GLN A 385 -3.92 45.96 -9.72
N ALA A 386 -4.29 45.92 -8.43
CA ALA A 386 -5.60 45.46 -7.99
C ALA A 386 -6.60 46.61 -7.75
N GLN A 387 -7.88 46.35 -8.03
CA GLN A 387 -8.99 47.25 -7.68
C GLN A 387 -9.20 47.27 -6.15
N ARG A 388 -9.06 46.11 -5.50
CA ARG A 388 -9.18 45.92 -4.05
C ARG A 388 -7.97 45.19 -3.49
N VAL A 389 -7.50 45.59 -2.31
CA VAL A 389 -6.37 44.97 -1.62
C VAL A 389 -6.73 44.72 -0.17
N THR A 390 -6.74 43.46 0.26
CA THR A 390 -6.82 43.09 1.67
C THR A 390 -5.42 42.74 2.17
N ILE A 391 -4.91 43.53 3.10
CA ILE A 391 -3.63 43.31 3.74
C ILE A 391 -3.87 42.46 4.98
N ILE A 392 -3.16 41.34 5.11
CA ILE A 392 -3.29 40.42 6.26
C ILE A 392 -2.01 40.42 7.08
N GLY A 393 -2.15 40.74 8.37
CA GLY A 393 -1.08 40.75 9.36
C GLY A 393 -0.19 41.99 9.29
N GLU A 394 0.91 41.95 10.03
CA GLU A 394 1.81 43.10 10.18
C GLU A 394 2.97 43.11 9.17
N GLY A 395 3.70 44.22 9.11
CA GLY A 395 4.99 44.32 8.43
C GLY A 395 4.98 44.92 7.01
N VAL A 396 3.81 45.25 6.46
CA VAL A 396 3.73 46.15 5.29
C VAL A 396 3.89 47.59 5.80
N SER A 397 4.84 48.34 5.24
CA SER A 397 5.15 49.68 5.73
C SER A 397 4.01 50.66 5.45
N ALA A 398 3.86 51.70 6.28
CA ALA A 398 2.87 52.75 6.04
C ALA A 398 3.05 53.43 4.67
N ALA A 399 4.30 53.57 4.22
CA ALA A 399 4.64 54.10 2.90
C ALA A 399 4.15 53.19 1.76
N ASP A 400 4.28 51.87 1.90
CA ASP A 400 3.79 50.90 0.91
C ASP A 400 2.25 50.88 0.86
N ILE A 401 1.61 50.90 2.03
CA ILE A 401 0.14 50.98 2.13
C ILE A 401 -0.36 52.25 1.43
N GLN A 402 0.29 53.39 1.67
CA GLN A 402 -0.05 54.65 1.01
C GLN A 402 0.19 54.57 -0.50
N SER A 403 1.31 54.00 -0.93
CA SER A 403 1.62 53.82 -2.35
C SER A 403 0.61 52.93 -3.08
N ILE A 404 0.02 51.94 -2.41
CA ILE A 404 -1.08 51.13 -2.94
C ILE A 404 -2.36 51.96 -3.07
N ARG A 405 -2.69 52.80 -2.07
CA ARG A 405 -3.86 53.71 -2.14
C ARG A 405 -3.73 54.73 -3.25
N ASP A 406 -2.55 55.34 -3.40
CA ASP A 406 -2.25 56.34 -4.42
C ASP A 406 -2.38 55.77 -5.84
N SER A 407 -2.24 54.45 -6.00
CA SER A 407 -2.52 53.76 -7.27
C SER A 407 -4.02 53.66 -7.61
N GLY A 408 -4.92 54.10 -6.73
CA GLY A 408 -6.38 54.01 -6.87
C GLY A 408 -6.99 52.69 -6.41
N ALA A 409 -6.26 51.87 -5.63
CA ALA A 409 -6.80 50.65 -5.05
C ALA A 409 -7.59 50.94 -3.77
N GLN A 410 -8.70 50.24 -3.56
CA GLN A 410 -9.37 50.20 -2.25
C GLN A 410 -8.58 49.30 -1.31
N VAL A 411 -8.12 49.83 -0.17
CA VAL A 411 -7.23 49.10 0.73
C VAL A 411 -7.89 48.90 2.09
N GLU A 412 -7.85 47.67 2.56
CA GLU A 412 -8.22 47.27 3.91
C GLU A 412 -7.06 46.55 4.57
N HIS A 413 -6.89 46.74 5.88
CA HIS A 413 -5.83 46.11 6.65
C HIS A 413 -6.43 45.35 7.84
N LEU A 414 -6.33 44.03 7.80
CA LEU A 414 -6.70 43.14 8.91
C LEU A 414 -5.49 42.99 9.83
N THR A 415 -5.62 43.56 11.03
CA THR A 415 -4.64 43.53 12.12
C THR A 415 -5.25 42.80 13.32
N GLY A 416 -4.41 42.34 14.24
CA GLY A 416 -4.81 41.44 15.33
C GLY A 416 -4.00 40.15 15.30
N ASP A 417 -4.28 39.24 16.22
CA ASP A 417 -3.67 37.92 16.18
C ASP A 417 -4.28 37.05 15.07
N SER A 418 -3.72 35.86 14.85
CA SER A 418 -4.21 34.97 13.78
C SER A 418 -5.64 34.50 13.99
N ALA A 419 -6.12 34.41 15.24
CA ALA A 419 -7.48 33.99 15.55
C ALA A 419 -8.49 35.12 15.26
N ASP A 420 -8.14 36.37 15.54
CA ASP A 420 -8.96 37.54 15.19
C ASP A 420 -9.12 37.67 13.66
N ILE A 421 -8.01 37.45 12.93
CA ILE A 421 -8.00 37.44 11.47
C ILE A 421 -8.87 36.29 10.95
N GLU A 422 -8.71 35.07 11.46
CA GLU A 422 -9.50 33.90 11.07
C GLU A 422 -11.00 34.11 11.31
N ALA A 423 -11.39 34.65 12.46
CA ALA A 423 -12.77 34.95 12.79
C ALA A 423 -13.38 35.98 11.82
N THR A 424 -12.62 37.02 11.48
CA THR A 424 -13.04 38.05 10.52
C THR A 424 -13.23 37.48 9.12
N LEU A 425 -12.30 36.65 8.66
CA LEU A 425 -12.38 36.01 7.33
C LEU A 425 -13.48 34.96 7.27
N SER A 426 -13.70 34.21 8.35
CA SER A 426 -14.78 33.24 8.47
C SER A 426 -16.15 33.91 8.40
N ARG A 427 -16.34 35.04 9.08
CA ARG A 427 -17.56 35.85 8.99
C ARG A 427 -17.83 36.29 7.55
N ARG A 428 -16.80 36.71 6.81
CA ARG A 428 -16.92 37.11 5.40
C ARG A 428 -17.38 36.01 4.48
N ILE A 429 -16.89 34.79 4.69
CA ILE A 429 -17.36 33.61 3.97
C ILE A 429 -18.87 33.42 4.24
N GLN A 430 -19.30 33.52 5.50
CA GLN A 430 -20.71 33.38 5.88
C GLN A 430 -21.60 34.46 5.25
N GLU A 431 -21.09 35.69 5.15
CA GLU A 431 -21.80 36.83 4.55
C GLU A 431 -21.71 36.88 3.02
N GLY A 432 -20.90 36.02 2.39
CA GLY A 432 -20.67 36.00 0.94
C GLY A 432 -19.95 37.26 0.41
N ARG A 433 -19.18 37.96 1.26
CA ARG A 433 -18.53 39.23 0.92
C ARG A 433 -17.01 39.09 0.96
N SER A 434 -16.35 39.26 -0.19
CA SER A 434 -14.89 39.17 -0.22
C SER A 434 -14.20 40.39 0.36
N PHE A 435 -14.78 41.60 0.35
CA PHE A 435 -14.07 42.82 0.77
C PHE A 435 -14.97 43.76 1.58
N GLY A 436 -14.41 44.42 2.59
CA GLY A 436 -15.11 45.37 3.46
C GLY A 436 -15.72 44.77 4.72
N GLY A 437 -16.12 45.66 5.63
CA GLY A 437 -16.74 45.36 6.93
C GLY A 437 -18.18 44.93 6.83
#